data_AF-A0AA38CZI8-F1
#
_entry.id   AF-A0AA38CZI8-F1
#
_cell.length_a   1.000
_cell.length_b   1.000
_cell.length_c   1.000
_cell.angle_alpha   90.00
_cell.angle_beta   90.00
_cell.angle_gamma   90.00
#
_symmetry.space_group_name_H-M   'P 1'
#
loop_
_entity.id
_entity.type
_entity.pdbx_description
1 polymer ?
#
loop_
_entity_poly.entity_id
_entity_poly.type
_entity_poly.pdbx_seq_one_letter_code
_entity_poly.pdbx_strand_id
1 'polypeptide(L)'
;MSRYQRKVLFSTASGIALENMDIMFLSFSLSSIISTFGLSGTQAGLIATITNLGMLIGGIFFGLIADKYGRVKVFSQTVLLFSLASLLMFFASNIYLVYLFRFIAGIGAGGEYGACMSLISESFSKKHLGRASSIAGIGAQVGAMLAAILASLVIPVLGWRMLYVIGVFPVLMVLFIRRGLKEPEAFAKRQDEEKRRD
;
A
#
# COMPACT_ATOMS: atom_id res chain seq x y z
N MET A 1 13.08 1.18 -22.69
CA MET A 1 11.97 0.68 -21.84
C MET A 1 10.79 0.38 -22.73
N SER A 2 10.23 -0.82 -22.65
CA SER A 2 8.99 -1.21 -23.34
C SER A 2 7.78 -0.40 -22.82
N ARG A 3 6.71 -0.27 -23.62
CA ARG A 3 5.42 0.30 -23.16
C ARG A 3 4.90 -0.43 -21.91
N TYR A 4 5.11 -1.74 -21.81
CA TYR A 4 4.73 -2.52 -20.63
C TYR A 4 5.55 -2.14 -19.38
N GLN A 5 6.87 -2.07 -19.50
CA GLN A 5 7.77 -1.67 -18.42
C GLN A 5 7.44 -0.28 -17.85
N ARG A 6 7.05 0.67 -18.71
CA ARG A 6 6.59 2.00 -18.27
C ARG A 6 5.29 1.91 -17.45
N LYS A 7 4.34 1.07 -17.88
CA LYS A 7 3.09 0.86 -17.12
C LYS A 7 3.34 0.20 -15.77
N VAL A 8 4.24 -0.78 -15.71
CA VAL A 8 4.67 -1.42 -14.46
C VAL A 8 5.24 -0.37 -13.53
N LEU A 9 6.24 0.41 -13.98
CA LEU A 9 6.84 1.47 -13.16
C LEU A 9 5.83 2.50 -12.67
N PHE A 10 4.97 3.00 -13.55
CA PHE A 10 3.99 4.00 -13.15
C PHE A 10 2.99 3.44 -12.13
N SER A 11 2.58 2.19 -12.30
CA SER A 11 1.63 1.54 -11.39
C SER A 11 2.28 1.17 -10.05
N THR A 12 3.52 0.69 -10.03
CA THR A 12 4.20 0.39 -8.76
C THR A 12 4.62 1.65 -8.03
N ALA A 13 5.13 2.67 -8.75
CA ALA A 13 5.47 3.95 -8.16
C ALA A 13 4.24 4.66 -7.56
N SER A 14 3.11 4.64 -8.25
CA SER A 14 1.89 5.27 -7.74
C SER A 14 1.29 4.49 -6.55
N GLY A 15 1.46 3.16 -6.51
CA GLY A 15 0.99 2.32 -5.40
C GLY A 15 1.79 2.63 -4.14
N ILE A 16 3.12 2.54 -4.27
CA ILE A 16 4.06 2.88 -3.20
C ILE A 16 3.90 4.35 -2.74
N ALA A 17 3.56 5.27 -3.65
CA ALA A 17 3.26 6.64 -3.27
C ALA A 17 2.03 6.73 -2.36
N LEU A 18 0.95 6.02 -2.69
CA LEU A 18 -0.29 6.03 -1.94
C LEU A 18 -0.17 5.28 -0.61
N GLU A 19 0.53 4.16 -0.60
CA GLU A 19 0.93 3.44 0.61
C GLU A 19 1.68 4.37 1.56
N ASN A 20 2.79 4.97 1.08
CA ASN A 20 3.62 5.80 1.94
C ASN A 20 2.91 7.09 2.38
N MET A 21 1.99 7.62 1.56
CA MET A 21 1.14 8.74 1.94
C MET A 21 0.29 8.41 3.17
N ASP A 22 -0.33 7.23 3.24
CA ASP A 22 -1.13 6.81 4.42
C ASP A 22 -0.28 6.55 5.65
N ILE A 23 0.90 5.93 5.48
CA ILE A 23 1.85 5.74 6.58
C ILE A 23 2.24 7.11 7.14
N MET A 24 2.48 8.11 6.28
CA MET A 24 2.77 9.46 6.73
C MET A 24 1.54 10.18 7.32
N PHE A 25 0.32 9.88 6.87
CA PHE A 25 -0.88 10.35 7.57
C PHE A 25 -0.92 9.85 9.01
N LEU A 26 -0.53 8.60 9.29
CA LEU A 26 -0.41 8.13 10.68
C LEU A 26 0.55 9.01 11.47
N SER A 27 1.75 9.21 10.94
CA SER A 27 2.80 10.02 11.59
C SER A 27 2.33 11.44 11.88
N PHE A 28 1.69 12.11 10.92
CA PHE A 28 1.22 13.49 11.09
C PHE A 28 -0.05 13.61 11.93
N SER A 29 -0.91 12.59 11.96
CA SER A 29 -2.12 12.59 12.78
C SER A 29 -1.92 12.05 14.19
N LEU A 30 -0.78 11.42 14.49
CA LEU A 30 -0.56 10.72 15.76
C LEU A 30 -0.81 11.60 16.99
N SER A 31 -0.28 12.83 16.99
CA SER A 31 -0.51 13.78 18.08
C SER A 31 -1.99 14.13 18.26
N SER A 32 -2.73 14.27 17.16
CA SER A 32 -4.17 14.53 17.20
C SER A 32 -4.96 13.32 17.71
N ILE A 33 -4.55 12.10 17.33
CA ILE A 33 -5.15 10.85 17.82
C ILE A 33 -4.91 10.70 19.32
N ILE A 34 -3.69 10.95 19.79
CA ILE A 34 -3.33 10.94 21.22
C ILE A 34 -4.23 11.89 22.00
N SER A 35 -4.35 13.14 21.53
CA SER A 35 -5.20 14.15 22.19
C SER A 35 -6.69 13.77 22.15
N THR A 36 -7.18 13.21 21.05
CA THR A 36 -8.59 12.82 20.89
C THR A 36 -9.02 11.74 21.88
N PHE A 37 -8.14 10.77 22.15
CA PHE A 37 -8.47 9.60 22.97
C PHE A 37 -7.78 9.57 24.34
N GLY A 38 -6.97 10.59 24.67
CA GLY A 38 -6.21 10.65 25.92
C GLY A 38 -5.20 9.51 26.06
N LEU A 39 -4.49 9.18 24.97
CA LEU A 39 -3.64 7.98 24.93
C LEU A 39 -2.35 8.13 25.73
N SER A 40 -1.94 7.06 26.40
CA SER A 40 -0.58 6.95 26.93
C SER A 40 0.45 6.76 25.81
N GLY A 41 1.72 7.04 26.07
CA GLY A 41 2.80 6.82 25.10
C GLY A 41 2.87 5.37 24.61
N THR A 42 2.60 4.40 25.49
CA THR A 42 2.55 2.97 25.15
C THR A 42 1.39 2.66 24.21
N GLN A 43 0.20 3.21 24.46
CA GLN A 43 -0.97 3.04 23.60
C GLN A 43 -0.75 3.67 22.21
N ALA A 44 -0.14 4.86 22.16
CA ALA A 44 0.22 5.49 20.90
C ALA A 44 1.23 4.66 20.09
N GLY A 45 2.29 4.15 20.75
CA GLY A 45 3.29 3.30 20.12
C GLY A 45 2.73 1.99 19.58
N LEU A 46 1.75 1.40 20.27
CA LEU A 46 1.07 0.18 19.82
C LEU A 46 0.37 0.34 18.46
N ILE A 47 -0.06 1.55 18.08
CA ILE A 47 -0.68 1.79 16.78
C ILE A 47 0.30 1.48 15.64
N ALA A 48 1.53 1.97 15.75
CA ALA A 48 2.58 1.69 14.76
C ALA A 48 2.98 0.20 14.80
N THR A 49 3.12 -0.37 15.99
CA THR A 49 3.47 -1.79 16.17
C THR A 49 2.46 -2.71 15.51
N ILE A 50 1.16 -2.50 15.73
CA ILE A 50 0.11 -3.35 15.15
C ILE A 50 0.01 -3.15 13.64
N THR A 51 0.25 -1.93 13.13
CA THR A 51 0.33 -1.67 11.69
C THR A 51 1.46 -2.50 11.05
N ASN A 52 2.66 -2.44 11.64
CA ASN A 52 3.83 -3.18 11.15
C ASN A 52 3.65 -4.70 11.27
N LEU A 53 3.00 -5.17 12.34
CA LEU A 53 2.65 -6.58 12.48
C LEU A 53 1.67 -7.01 11.38
N GLY A 54 0.70 -6.16 11.04
CA GLY A 54 -0.17 -6.34 9.89
C GLY A 54 0.63 -6.45 8.59
N MET A 55 1.58 -5.54 8.36
CA MET A 55 2.45 -5.57 7.17
C MET A 55 3.26 -6.87 7.06
N LEU A 56 3.82 -7.35 8.17
CA LEU A 56 4.52 -8.63 8.21
C LEU A 56 3.60 -9.78 7.77
N ILE A 57 2.42 -9.88 8.37
CA ILE A 57 1.45 -10.94 8.08
C ILE A 57 0.96 -10.84 6.64
N GLY A 58 0.63 -9.64 6.19
CA GLY A 58 0.17 -9.35 4.83
C GLY A 58 1.21 -9.69 3.78
N GLY A 59 2.47 -9.32 3.99
CA GLY A 59 3.56 -9.64 3.08
C GLY A 59 3.77 -11.15 2.91
N ILE A 60 3.71 -11.92 4.01
CA ILE A 60 3.81 -13.38 3.96
C ILE A 60 2.60 -13.96 3.23
N PHE A 61 1.38 -13.61 3.67
CA PHE A 61 0.15 -14.21 3.18
C PHE A 61 -0.12 -13.87 1.70
N PHE A 62 -0.04 -12.59 1.34
CA PHE A 62 -0.25 -12.17 -0.05
C PHE A 62 0.93 -12.47 -0.96
N GLY A 63 2.15 -12.64 -0.44
CA GLY A 63 3.27 -13.18 -1.21
C GLY A 63 2.95 -14.59 -1.73
N LEU A 64 2.51 -15.48 -0.84
CA LEU A 64 2.10 -16.85 -1.20
C LEU A 64 0.91 -16.87 -2.17
N ILE A 65 -0.07 -15.98 -1.96
CA ILE A 65 -1.24 -15.87 -2.86
C ILE A 65 -0.82 -15.33 -4.23
N ALA A 66 0.12 -14.37 -4.29
CA ALA A 66 0.58 -13.78 -5.55
C ALA A 66 1.26 -14.82 -6.44
N ASP A 67 2.01 -15.75 -5.83
CA ASP A 67 2.64 -16.85 -6.55
C ASP A 67 1.63 -17.86 -7.12
N LYS A 68 0.41 -17.96 -6.54
CA LYS A 68 -0.65 -18.86 -7.04
C LYS A 68 -1.63 -18.19 -8.00
N TYR A 69 -2.06 -16.96 -7.70
CA TYR A 69 -3.19 -16.31 -8.36
C TYR A 69 -2.81 -15.15 -9.28
N GLY A 70 -1.54 -14.79 -9.36
CA GLY A 70 -1.04 -13.71 -10.20
C GLY A 70 -0.74 -12.44 -9.42
N ARG A 71 0.34 -11.78 -9.81
CA ARG A 71 0.92 -10.63 -9.10
C ARG A 71 0.08 -9.38 -9.30
N VAL A 72 -0.47 -9.17 -10.50
CA VAL A 72 -1.31 -7.99 -10.79
C VAL A 72 -2.64 -8.11 -10.07
N LYS A 73 -3.23 -9.30 -10.04
CA LYS A 73 -4.49 -9.54 -9.31
C LYS A 73 -4.34 -9.29 -7.81
N VAL A 74 -3.30 -9.84 -7.20
CA VAL A 74 -3.04 -9.66 -5.76
C VAL A 74 -2.72 -8.22 -5.44
N PHE A 75 -1.84 -7.57 -6.20
CA PHE A 75 -1.54 -6.14 -6.06
C PHE A 75 -2.82 -5.28 -6.07
N SER A 76 -3.73 -5.54 -7.01
CA SER A 76 -5.02 -4.82 -7.06
C SER A 76 -5.91 -5.07 -5.83
N GLN A 77 -5.90 -6.28 -5.26
CA GLN A 77 -6.71 -6.64 -4.11
C GLN A 77 -6.14 -6.04 -2.81
N THR A 78 -4.82 -6.05 -2.66
CA THR A 78 -4.14 -5.51 -1.48
C THR A 78 -4.28 -3.99 -1.40
N VAL A 79 -4.15 -3.27 -2.54
CA VAL A 79 -4.42 -1.82 -2.61
C VAL A 79 -5.87 -1.52 -2.18
N LEU A 80 -6.84 -2.32 -2.63
CA LEU A 80 -8.24 -2.12 -2.26
C LEU A 80 -8.48 -2.36 -0.77
N LEU A 81 -7.89 -3.43 -0.21
CA LEU A 81 -7.99 -3.76 1.21
C LEU A 81 -7.44 -2.63 2.08
N PHE A 82 -6.24 -2.16 1.76
CA PHE A 82 -5.59 -1.06 2.44
C PHE A 82 -6.39 0.25 2.32
N SER A 83 -6.86 0.60 1.12
CA SER A 83 -7.64 1.82 0.89
C SER A 83 -8.94 1.83 1.68
N LEU A 84 -9.64 0.69 1.73
CA LEU A 84 -10.88 0.57 2.48
C LEU A 84 -10.63 0.64 3.98
N ALA A 85 -9.58 -0.03 4.48
CA ALA A 85 -9.20 0.04 5.88
C ALA A 85 -8.79 1.46 6.29
N SER A 86 -8.05 2.16 5.42
CA SER A 86 -7.73 3.58 5.60
C SER A 86 -9.01 4.41 5.69
N LEU A 87 -9.94 4.30 4.74
CA LEU A 87 -11.24 5.00 4.80
C LEU A 87 -12.01 4.73 6.10
N LEU A 88 -12.01 3.46 6.56
CA LEU A 88 -12.71 3.08 7.78
C LEU A 88 -12.18 3.79 9.04
N MET A 89 -10.94 4.31 9.02
CA MET A 89 -10.41 5.16 10.09
C MET A 89 -11.25 6.40 10.36
N PHE A 90 -12.00 6.89 9.37
CA PHE A 90 -12.94 7.98 9.58
C PHE A 90 -13.99 7.64 10.66
N PHE A 91 -14.42 6.37 10.72
CA PHE A 91 -15.40 5.89 11.69
C PHE A 91 -14.79 5.44 13.01
N ALA A 92 -13.46 5.57 13.20
CA ALA A 92 -12.81 5.16 14.44
C ALA A 92 -13.22 6.07 15.61
N SER A 93 -14.12 5.58 16.45
CA SER A 93 -14.64 6.26 17.64
C SER A 93 -13.88 5.92 18.93
N ASN A 94 -12.98 4.94 18.87
CA ASN A 94 -12.13 4.53 19.99
C ASN A 94 -10.81 3.92 19.48
N ILE A 95 -9.87 3.70 20.39
CA ILE A 95 -8.54 3.17 20.08
C ILE A 95 -8.55 1.75 19.50
N TYR A 96 -9.49 0.89 19.92
CA TYR A 96 -9.55 -0.48 19.44
C TYR A 96 -9.92 -0.55 17.95
N LEU A 97 -10.81 0.35 17.50
CA LEU A 97 -11.10 0.52 16.08
C LEU A 97 -9.89 1.05 15.32
N VAL A 98 -9.14 2.00 15.88
CA VAL A 98 -7.87 2.47 15.29
C VAL A 98 -6.91 1.30 15.12
N TYR A 99 -6.69 0.49 16.15
CA TYR A 99 -5.82 -0.69 16.07
C TYR A 99 -6.29 -1.70 15.01
N LEU A 100 -7.58 -2.01 14.98
CA LEU A 100 -8.16 -2.95 14.01
C LEU A 100 -7.97 -2.46 12.57
N PHE A 101 -8.35 -1.22 12.28
CA PHE A 101 -8.23 -0.67 10.93
C PHE A 101 -6.77 -0.50 10.52
N ARG A 102 -5.88 -0.12 11.43
CA ARG A 102 -4.44 -0.08 11.19
C ARG A 102 -3.83 -1.45 10.90
N PHE A 103 -4.27 -2.47 11.62
CA PHE A 103 -3.83 -3.84 11.37
C PHE A 103 -4.26 -4.31 9.97
N ILE A 104 -5.52 -4.09 9.59
CA ILE A 104 -6.03 -4.44 8.25
C ILE A 104 -5.34 -3.62 7.15
N ALA A 105 -5.14 -2.33 7.38
CA ALA A 105 -4.39 -1.45 6.47
C ALA A 105 -2.96 -1.96 6.29
N GLY A 106 -2.29 -2.31 7.39
CA GLY A 106 -0.96 -2.93 7.38
C GLY A 106 -0.93 -4.21 6.55
N ILE A 107 -1.90 -5.11 6.72
CA ILE A 107 -2.02 -6.33 5.91
C ILE A 107 -2.07 -6.02 4.41
N GLY A 108 -2.86 -5.03 4.01
CA GLY A 108 -2.92 -4.59 2.62
C GLY A 108 -1.59 -4.00 2.14
N ALA A 109 -0.99 -3.08 2.90
CA ALA A 109 0.27 -2.43 2.57
C ALA A 109 1.43 -3.44 2.40
N GLY A 110 1.58 -4.38 3.34
CA GLY A 110 2.62 -5.41 3.26
C GLY A 110 2.50 -6.31 2.03
N GLY A 111 1.26 -6.71 1.70
CA GLY A 111 0.99 -7.50 0.50
C GLY A 111 1.22 -6.73 -0.80
N GLU A 112 0.83 -5.46 -0.82
CA GLU A 112 1.09 -4.54 -1.94
C GLU A 112 2.58 -4.39 -2.20
N TYR A 113 3.37 -4.06 -1.17
CA TYR A 113 4.80 -3.81 -1.30
C TYR A 113 5.53 -5.03 -1.86
N GLY A 114 5.20 -6.23 -1.36
CA GLY A 114 5.72 -7.49 -1.86
C GLY A 114 5.37 -7.74 -3.34
N ALA A 115 4.12 -7.50 -3.73
CA ALA A 115 3.67 -7.64 -5.11
C ALA A 115 4.32 -6.60 -6.05
N CYS A 116 4.53 -5.37 -5.59
CA CYS A 116 5.24 -4.31 -6.33
C CYS A 116 6.68 -4.69 -6.65
N MET A 117 7.47 -5.10 -5.65
CA MET A 117 8.87 -5.49 -5.83
C MET A 117 8.99 -6.74 -6.72
N SER A 118 8.03 -7.64 -6.57
CA SER A 118 7.84 -8.81 -7.41
C SER A 118 7.59 -8.45 -8.88
N LEU A 119 6.64 -7.54 -9.16
CA LEU A 119 6.35 -7.06 -10.51
C LEU A 119 7.55 -6.35 -11.16
N ILE A 120 8.29 -5.54 -10.40
CA ILE A 120 9.50 -4.86 -10.89
C ILE A 120 10.59 -5.88 -11.21
N SER A 121 10.86 -6.84 -10.32
CA SER A 121 11.93 -7.83 -10.51
C SER A 121 11.68 -8.77 -11.69
N GLU A 122 10.43 -9.08 -12.01
CA GLU A 122 10.08 -9.90 -13.18
C GLU A 122 10.03 -9.09 -14.49
N SER A 123 9.75 -7.79 -14.42
CA SER A 123 9.60 -6.96 -15.62
C SER A 123 10.90 -6.34 -16.12
N PHE A 124 11.95 -6.32 -15.28
CA PHE A 124 13.23 -5.66 -15.56
C PHE A 124 14.41 -6.64 -15.43
N SER A 125 15.42 -6.48 -16.29
CA SER A 125 16.65 -7.25 -16.20
C SER A 125 17.50 -6.83 -15.00
N LYS A 126 18.37 -7.72 -14.50
CA LYS A 126 19.26 -7.46 -13.34
C LYS A 126 20.03 -6.14 -13.46
N LYS A 127 20.47 -5.74 -14.66
CA LYS A 127 21.18 -4.48 -14.94
C LYS A 127 20.32 -3.22 -14.71
N HIS A 128 19.01 -3.32 -14.88
CA HIS A 128 18.09 -2.18 -14.77
C HIS A 128 17.21 -2.22 -13.52
N LEU A 129 17.26 -3.32 -12.76
CA LEU A 129 16.46 -3.54 -11.55
C LEU A 129 16.66 -2.42 -10.52
N GLY A 130 17.92 -2.09 -10.20
CA GLY A 130 18.22 -1.02 -9.23
C GLY A 130 17.58 0.32 -9.63
N ARG A 131 17.74 0.73 -10.89
CA ARG A 131 17.12 1.97 -11.40
C ARG A 131 15.60 1.93 -11.36
N ALA A 132 15.00 0.79 -11.69
CA ALA A 132 13.54 0.62 -11.66
C ALA A 132 13.00 0.71 -10.22
N SER A 133 13.65 0.04 -9.26
CA SER A 133 13.31 0.12 -7.84
C SER A 133 13.49 1.53 -7.28
N SER A 134 14.56 2.25 -7.67
CA SER A 134 14.75 3.64 -7.25
C SER A 134 13.65 4.56 -7.79
N ILE A 135 13.24 4.41 -9.05
CA ILE A 135 12.12 5.19 -9.61
C ILE A 135 10.82 4.90 -8.85
N ALA A 136 10.57 3.64 -8.50
CA ALA A 136 9.42 3.27 -7.68
C ALA A 136 9.49 3.91 -6.28
N GLY A 137 10.68 3.95 -5.67
CA GLY A 137 10.94 4.61 -4.39
C GLY A 137 10.79 6.14 -4.41
N ILE A 138 10.98 6.81 -5.55
CA ILE A 138 10.63 8.23 -5.70
C ILE A 138 9.13 8.42 -5.47
N GLY A 139 8.30 7.44 -5.86
CA GLY A 139 6.87 7.42 -5.57
C GLY A 139 6.59 7.58 -4.07
N ALA A 140 7.29 6.83 -3.21
CA ALA A 140 7.15 6.96 -1.76
C ALA A 140 7.37 8.40 -1.29
N GLN A 141 8.43 9.06 -1.77
CA GLN A 141 8.74 10.42 -1.36
C GLN A 141 7.72 11.45 -1.85
N VAL A 142 7.21 11.28 -3.08
CA VAL A 142 6.10 12.10 -3.58
C VAL A 142 4.87 11.91 -2.67
N GLY A 143 4.56 10.67 -2.30
CA GLY A 143 3.50 10.34 -1.34
C GLY A 143 3.66 11.02 0.01
N ALA A 144 4.87 11.01 0.57
CA ALA A 144 5.17 11.68 1.84
C ALA A 144 5.00 13.20 1.76
N MET A 145 5.46 13.82 0.67
CA MET A 145 5.29 15.26 0.45
C MET A 145 3.81 15.63 0.34
N LEU A 146 3.02 14.86 -0.42
CA LEU A 146 1.58 15.05 -0.52
C LEU A 146 0.91 14.86 0.85
N ALA A 147 1.34 13.86 1.63
CA ALA A 147 0.81 13.63 2.97
C ALA A 147 1.03 14.84 3.89
N ALA A 148 2.22 15.45 3.84
CA ALA A 148 2.54 16.62 4.65
C ALA A 148 1.70 17.85 4.28
N ILE A 149 1.52 18.09 2.97
CA ILE A 149 0.68 19.19 2.46
C ILE A 149 -0.79 18.97 2.86
N LEU A 150 -1.31 17.76 2.67
CA LEU A 150 -2.69 17.45 3.04
C LEU A 150 -2.88 17.52 4.57
N ALA A 151 -1.93 17.03 5.35
CA ALA A 151 -1.96 17.12 6.81
C ALA A 151 -2.01 18.57 7.31
N SER A 152 -1.19 19.46 6.75
CA SER A 152 -1.15 20.86 7.16
C SER A 152 -2.43 21.63 6.81
N LEU A 153 -3.10 21.26 5.72
CA LEU A 153 -4.35 21.92 5.29
C LEU A 153 -5.60 21.33 5.96
N VAL A 154 -5.64 20.01 6.15
CA VAL A 154 -6.85 19.29 6.55
C VAL A 154 -6.97 19.16 8.06
N ILE A 155 -5.89 18.81 8.78
CA ILE A 155 -5.95 18.58 10.23
C ILE A 155 -6.50 19.81 10.98
N PRO A 156 -6.05 21.05 10.72
CA PRO A 156 -6.48 22.21 11.50
C PRO A 156 -7.97 22.56 11.31
N VAL A 157 -8.54 22.27 10.14
CA VAL A 157 -9.90 22.70 9.76
C VAL A 157 -10.92 21.58 9.93
N LEU A 158 -10.56 20.37 9.52
CA LEU A 158 -11.47 19.22 9.39
C LEU A 158 -11.09 18.06 10.32
N GLY A 159 -9.97 18.16 11.02
CA GLY A 159 -9.47 17.13 11.91
C GLY A 159 -8.79 15.97 11.20
N TRP A 160 -8.13 15.12 11.99
CA TRP A 160 -7.31 14.03 11.48
C TRP A 160 -8.09 12.93 10.74
N ARG A 161 -9.36 12.72 11.10
CA ARG A 161 -10.21 11.68 10.47
C ARG A 161 -10.40 11.92 8.97
N MET A 162 -10.46 13.19 8.55
CA MET A 162 -10.68 13.55 7.15
C MET A 162 -9.47 13.29 6.25
N LEU A 163 -8.25 13.19 6.81
CA LEU A 163 -7.09 12.75 6.04
C LEU A 163 -7.30 11.37 5.42
N TYR A 164 -7.91 10.47 6.19
CA TYR A 164 -8.15 9.09 5.78
C TYR A 164 -9.32 8.95 4.79
N VAL A 165 -10.22 9.95 4.73
CA VAL A 165 -11.24 10.04 3.67
C VAL A 165 -10.62 10.51 2.36
N ILE A 166 -9.71 11.48 2.40
CA ILE A 166 -8.96 11.93 1.23
C ILE A 166 -8.03 10.81 0.71
N GLY A 167 -7.56 9.97 1.63
CA GLY A 167 -6.88 8.71 1.36
C GLY A 167 -7.70 7.65 0.60
N VAL A 168 -8.93 7.93 0.14
CA VAL A 168 -9.72 7.06 -0.76
C VAL A 168 -9.25 7.10 -2.22
N PHE A 169 -8.42 8.08 -2.58
CA PHE A 169 -7.84 8.18 -3.92
C PHE A 169 -7.16 6.90 -4.48
N PRO A 170 -6.54 6.01 -3.69
CA PRO A 170 -5.99 4.75 -4.19
C PRO A 170 -7.05 3.76 -4.69
N VAL A 171 -8.32 3.89 -4.31
CA VAL A 171 -9.42 3.11 -4.93
C VAL A 171 -9.54 3.42 -6.42
N LEU A 172 -9.32 4.68 -6.84
CA LEU A 172 -9.30 5.04 -8.27
C LEU A 172 -8.09 4.43 -8.99
N MET A 173 -6.98 4.24 -8.27
CA MET A 173 -5.79 3.60 -8.80
C MET A 173 -6.00 2.11 -9.09
N VAL A 174 -6.82 1.40 -8.29
CA VAL A 174 -7.21 0.01 -8.54
C VAL A 174 -7.82 -0.17 -9.94
N LEU A 175 -8.66 0.77 -10.38
CA LEU A 175 -9.26 0.74 -11.71
C LEU A 175 -8.23 0.93 -12.83
N PHE A 176 -7.23 1.77 -12.59
CA PHE A 176 -6.13 2.00 -13.53
C PHE A 176 -5.22 0.76 -13.66
N ILE A 177 -4.88 0.14 -12.53
CA ILE A 177 -4.06 -1.09 -12.46
C ILE A 177 -4.73 -2.21 -13.25
N ARG A 178 -6.03 -2.47 -12.99
CA ARG A 178 -6.78 -3.57 -13.63
C ARG A 178 -6.95 -3.42 -15.14
N ARG A 179 -7.02 -2.19 -15.64
CA ARG A 179 -7.15 -1.92 -17.08
C ARG A 179 -5.79 -1.86 -17.80
N GLY A 180 -4.72 -1.56 -17.07
CA GLY A 180 -3.42 -1.23 -17.64
C GLY A 180 -2.40 -2.36 -17.65
N LEU A 181 -2.41 -3.24 -16.63
CA LEU A 181 -1.38 -4.25 -16.39
C LEU A 181 -1.86 -5.66 -16.78
N LYS A 182 -1.05 -6.35 -17.57
CA LYS A 182 -1.18 -7.79 -17.81
C LYS A 182 -0.27 -8.52 -16.83
N GLU A 183 -0.62 -9.76 -16.47
CA GLU A 183 0.26 -10.60 -15.66
C GLU A 183 1.62 -10.78 -16.37
N PRO A 184 2.76 -10.76 -15.62
CA PRO A 184 4.08 -10.93 -16.21
C PRO A 184 4.20 -12.25 -16.98
N GLU A 185 4.94 -12.24 -18.10
CA GLU A 185 5.17 -13.44 -18.92
C GLU A 185 5.87 -14.58 -18.14
N ALA A 186 6.70 -14.21 -17.15
CA ALA A 186 7.36 -15.18 -16.27
C ALA A 186 6.35 -15.96 -15.42
N PHE A 187 5.29 -15.32 -14.95
CA PHE A 187 4.19 -15.96 -14.23
C PHE A 187 3.38 -16.87 -15.15
N ALA A 188 3.06 -16.40 -16.36
CA ALA A 188 2.33 -17.18 -17.36
C ALA A 188 3.08 -18.47 -17.74
N LYS A 189 4.41 -18.39 -17.95
CA LYS A 189 5.24 -19.57 -18.25
C LYS A 189 5.29 -20.58 -17.09
N ARG A 190 5.37 -20.13 -15.83
CA ARG A 190 5.32 -21.05 -14.67
C ARG A 190 3.99 -21.78 -14.58
N GLN A 191 2.87 -21.09 -14.81
CA GLN A 191 1.55 -21.74 -14.82
C GLN A 191 1.40 -22.76 -15.94
N ASP A 192 1.95 -22.49 -17.13
CA ASP A 192 1.93 -23.43 -18.25
C ASP A 192 2.81 -24.68 -17.99
N GLU A 193 3.93 -24.51 -17.26
CA GLU A 193 4.79 -25.63 -16.83
C GLU A 193 4.14 -26.48 -15.73
N GLU A 194 3.45 -25.86 -14.76
CA GLU A 194 2.69 -26.59 -13.72
C GLU A 194 1.52 -27.38 -14.32
N LYS A 195 0.74 -26.77 -15.22
CA LYS A 195 -0.37 -27.45 -15.92
C LYS A 195 0.06 -28.60 -16.84
N ARG A 196 1.33 -28.67 -17.23
CA ARG A 196 1.88 -29.78 -18.02
C ARG A 196 2.38 -30.94 -17.15
N ARG A 197 2.50 -30.72 -15.83
CA ARG A 197 2.94 -31.73 -14.85
C ARG A 197 1.79 -32.45 -14.17
N ASP A 198 0.59 -31.87 -14.20
CA ASP A 198 -0.68 -32.47 -13.79
C ASP A 198 -1.37 -33.19 -14.96
#